data_AF-A0A0A0NVR7-F1
#
_entry.id   AF-A0A0A0NVR7-F1
#
_cell.length_a   1.000
_cell.length_b   1.000
_cell.length_c   1.000
_cell.angle_alpha   90.00
_cell.angle_beta   90.00
_cell.angle_gamma   90.00
#
_symmetry.space_group_name_H-M   'P 1'
#
loop_
_entity.id
_entity.type
_entity.pdbx_description
1 polymer ?
#
loop_
_entity_poly.entity_id
_entity_poly.type
_entity_poly.pdbx_seq_one_letter_code
_entity_poly.pdbx_strand_id
1 'polypeptide(L)'
;MTATATTGGQQLGSARPHMTLADRVEVLTLVDRATPADQALLSSLVAAGDPDMTTSYRKVAGALGLDVPADDNDLRDILEADVQQVHHHWHRQ
;
A
#
# COMPACT_ATOMS: atom_id res chain seq x y z
N MET A 1 39.99 20.16 17.59
CA MET A 1 39.78 19.13 18.64
C MET A 1 38.39 19.34 19.23
N THR A 2 37.51 18.35 19.06
CA THR A 2 36.40 17.90 19.93
C THR A 2 35.67 18.94 20.79
N ALA A 3 34.41 19.29 20.48
CA ALA A 3 33.15 18.54 20.69
C ALA A 3 32.58 18.68 22.11
N THR A 4 31.36 19.23 22.19
CA THR A 4 30.31 18.77 23.11
C THR A 4 28.95 19.01 22.44
N ALA A 5 28.38 17.94 21.91
CA ALA A 5 26.97 17.88 21.56
C ALA A 5 26.17 17.67 22.84
N THR A 6 25.26 18.59 23.15
CA THR A 6 24.31 18.42 24.25
C THR A 6 22.97 17.99 23.66
N THR A 7 22.62 16.73 23.90
CA THR A 7 21.35 16.10 23.54
C THR A 7 20.19 16.75 24.28
N GLY A 8 19.12 17.10 23.57
CA GLY A 8 17.92 17.70 24.15
C GLY A 8 16.71 17.66 23.22
N GLY A 9 16.11 16.47 23.10
CA GLY A 9 14.65 16.30 22.94
C GLY A 9 13.91 17.05 21.83
N GLN A 10 14.40 17.06 20.58
CA GLN A 10 13.51 17.37 19.46
C GLN A 10 12.62 16.15 19.19
N GLN A 11 11.37 16.27 19.63
CA GLN A 11 10.23 15.45 19.28
C GLN A 11 10.28 15.05 17.79
N LEU A 12 10.71 13.82 17.50
CA LEU A 12 10.60 13.17 16.18
C LEU A 12 9.14 12.76 15.88
N GLY A 13 8.16 13.59 16.30
CA GLY A 13 6.75 13.23 16.37
C GLY A 13 5.81 14.03 15.47
N SER A 14 6.27 15.07 14.77
CA SER A 14 5.36 16.01 14.09
C SER A 14 5.71 16.37 12.65
N ALA A 15 6.63 15.65 12.00
CA ALA A 15 6.91 15.82 10.58
C ALA A 15 6.88 14.47 9.85
N ARG A 16 5.83 13.68 10.08
CA ARG A 16 5.49 12.65 9.08
C ARG A 16 5.06 13.42 7.83
N PRO A 17 5.67 13.20 6.66
CA PRO A 17 5.14 13.75 5.41
C PRO A 17 3.66 13.38 5.34
N HIS A 18 2.79 14.39 5.26
CA HIS A 18 1.37 14.15 5.02
C HIS A 18 1.23 13.68 3.58
N MET A 19 1.28 12.36 3.40
CA MET A 19 1.09 11.74 2.09
C MET A 19 -0.38 11.89 1.69
N THR A 20 -0.65 12.66 0.65
CA THR A 20 -2.01 12.90 0.14
C THR A 20 -2.55 11.63 -0.52
N LEU A 21 -3.86 11.59 -0.80
CA LEU A 21 -4.45 10.49 -1.56
C LEU A 21 -3.81 10.36 -2.96
N ALA A 22 -3.49 11.48 -3.60
CA ALA A 22 -2.85 11.47 -4.91
C ALA A 22 -1.45 10.85 -4.84
N ASP A 23 -0.64 11.25 -3.86
CA ASP A 23 0.70 10.69 -3.64
C ASP A 23 0.61 9.18 -3.36
N ARG A 24 -0.37 8.74 -2.56
CA ARG A 24 -0.60 7.31 -2.26
C ARG A 24 -0.91 6.52 -3.52
N VAL A 25 -1.84 7.00 -4.33
CA VAL A 25 -2.22 6.35 -5.58
C VAL A 25 -1.03 6.28 -6.54
N GLU A 26 -0.25 7.36 -6.66
CA GLU A 26 0.94 7.38 -7.53
C GLU A 26 1.96 6.32 -7.11
N VAL A 27 2.36 6.33 -5.83
CA VAL A 27 3.36 5.38 -5.31
C VAL A 27 2.88 3.93 -5.44
N LEU A 28 1.64 3.65 -5.06
CA LEU A 28 1.08 2.29 -5.15
C LEU A 28 0.96 1.84 -6.61
N THR A 29 0.55 2.72 -7.53
CA THR A 29 0.51 2.41 -8.97
C THR A 29 1.90 2.10 -9.50
N LEU A 30 2.94 2.84 -9.06
CA LEU A 30 4.32 2.59 -9.48
C LEU A 30 4.81 1.21 -9.00
N VAL A 31 4.49 0.84 -7.76
CA VAL A 31 4.81 -0.48 -7.20
C VAL A 31 4.11 -1.56 -8.01
N ASP A 32 2.80 -1.41 -8.26
CA ASP A 32 1.99 -2.43 -8.91
C ASP A 32 2.26 -2.58 -10.41
N ARG A 33 2.81 -1.56 -11.08
CA ARG A 33 3.30 -1.71 -12.46
C ARG A 33 4.45 -2.71 -12.59
N ALA A 34 5.23 -2.92 -11.53
CA ALA A 34 6.31 -3.90 -11.51
C ALA A 34 5.81 -5.30 -11.16
N THR A 35 4.55 -5.44 -10.73
CA THR A 35 3.94 -6.73 -10.40
C THR A 35 3.61 -7.50 -11.69
N PRO A 36 4.06 -8.76 -11.83
CA PRO A 36 3.67 -9.62 -12.94
C PRO A 36 2.15 -9.79 -13.04
N ALA A 37 1.61 -9.88 -14.26
CA ALA A 37 0.16 -9.92 -14.50
C ALA A 37 -0.54 -11.16 -13.91
N ASP A 38 0.20 -12.22 -13.58
CA ASP A 38 -0.30 -13.44 -12.94
C ASP A 38 -0.24 -13.40 -11.40
N GLN A 39 0.24 -12.30 -10.82
CA GLN A 39 0.37 -12.11 -9.38
C GLN A 39 -0.61 -11.05 -8.87
N ALA A 40 -1.13 -11.28 -7.67
CA ALA A 40 -1.90 -10.28 -6.94
C ALA A 40 -1.10 -8.98 -6.75
N LEU A 41 -1.81 -7.84 -6.84
CA LEU A 41 -1.23 -6.52 -6.62
C LEU A 41 -0.72 -6.40 -5.19
N LEU A 42 0.41 -5.72 -4.98
CA LEU A 42 0.96 -5.51 -3.64
C LEU A 42 0.16 -4.45 -2.87
N SER A 43 -0.53 -3.55 -3.58
CA SER A 43 -1.50 -2.65 -2.94
C SER A 43 -2.67 -3.36 -2.27
N SER A 44 -2.95 -4.63 -2.62
CA SER A 44 -3.99 -5.44 -1.94
C SER A 44 -3.67 -5.65 -0.46
N LEU A 45 -2.40 -5.87 -0.11
CA LEU A 45 -1.94 -6.03 1.26
C LEU A 45 -2.20 -4.77 2.10
N VAL A 46 -1.98 -3.61 1.48
CA VAL A 46 -2.20 -2.31 2.11
C VAL A 46 -3.69 -2.06 2.32
N ALA A 47 -4.52 -2.40 1.33
CA ALA A 47 -5.97 -2.26 1.42
C ALA A 47 -6.62 -3.23 2.41
N ALA A 48 -6.12 -4.46 2.50
CA ALA A 48 -6.60 -5.45 3.46
C ALA A 48 -6.26 -5.07 4.91
N GLY A 49 -5.12 -4.42 5.13
CA GLY A 49 -4.67 -4.00 6.47
C GLY A 49 -5.27 -2.68 6.96
N ASP A 50 -5.80 -1.85 6.07
CA ASP A 50 -6.37 -0.54 6.38
C ASP A 50 -7.59 -0.23 5.49
N PRO A 51 -8.82 -0.27 6.05
CA PRO A 51 -10.05 0.03 5.31
C PRO A 51 -10.04 1.41 4.65
N ASP A 52 -9.33 2.40 5.21
CA ASP A 52 -9.21 3.73 4.61
C ASP A 52 -8.42 3.71 3.29
N MET A 53 -7.65 2.64 3.02
CA MET A 53 -6.89 2.44 1.78
C MET A 53 -7.72 1.84 0.65
N THR A 54 -8.95 1.39 0.90
CA THR A 54 -9.86 0.82 -0.11
C THR A 54 -10.09 1.79 -1.29
N THR A 55 -10.24 3.08 -1.00
CA THR A 55 -10.39 4.12 -2.04
C THR A 55 -9.12 4.28 -2.87
N SER A 56 -7.95 4.21 -2.24
CA SER A 56 -6.65 4.27 -2.95
C SER A 56 -6.49 3.05 -3.86
N TYR A 57 -6.82 1.86 -3.36
CA TYR A 57 -6.75 0.61 -4.13
C TYR A 57 -7.62 0.65 -5.38
N ARG A 58 -8.90 1.03 -5.27
CA ARG A 58 -9.79 1.17 -6.44
C ARG A 58 -9.23 2.13 -7.50
N LYS A 59 -8.61 3.23 -7.06
CA LYS A 59 -7.96 4.19 -7.98
C LYS A 59 -6.70 3.62 -8.64
N VAL A 60 -5.89 2.88 -7.90
CA VAL A 60 -4.71 2.19 -8.43
C VAL A 60 -5.13 1.14 -9.47
N ALA A 61 -6.07 0.27 -9.11
CA ALA A 61 -6.60 -0.75 -10.02
C ALA A 61 -7.21 -0.13 -11.29
N GLY A 62 -8.00 0.93 -11.16
CA GLY A 62 -8.50 1.69 -12.30
C GLY A 62 -7.40 2.32 -13.17
N ALA A 63 -6.32 2.83 -12.57
CA ALA A 63 -5.17 3.36 -13.28
C ALA A 63 -4.36 2.27 -14.02
N LEU A 64 -4.48 1.01 -13.59
CA LEU A 64 -3.91 -0.17 -14.24
C LEU A 64 -4.89 -0.83 -15.22
N GLY A 65 -6.12 -0.32 -15.35
CA GLY A 65 -7.15 -0.86 -16.25
C GLY A 65 -7.81 -2.14 -15.72
N LEU A 66 -7.73 -2.39 -14.42
CA LEU A 66 -8.37 -3.53 -13.77
C LEU A 66 -9.79 -3.17 -13.33
N ASP A 67 -10.69 -4.14 -13.46
CA ASP A 67 -12.05 -4.03 -12.96
C ASP A 67 -12.10 -4.45 -11.49
N VAL A 68 -12.74 -3.64 -10.65
CA VAL A 68 -12.82 -3.86 -9.20
C VAL A 68 -14.26 -3.74 -8.74
N PRO A 69 -14.74 -4.65 -7.87
CA PRO A 69 -16.09 -4.55 -7.34
C PRO A 69 -16.37 -3.20 -6.65
N ALA A 70 -17.57 -2.68 -6.93
CA ALA A 70 -18.10 -1.50 -6.26
C ALA A 70 -18.54 -1.80 -4.81
N ASP A 71 -18.96 -3.04 -4.54
CA ASP A 71 -19.33 -3.49 -3.20
C ASP A 71 -18.08 -3.72 -2.33
N ASP A 72 -18.15 -3.28 -1.08
CA ASP A 72 -17.02 -3.37 -0.13
C ASP A 72 -16.83 -4.77 0.44
N ASN A 73 -17.86 -5.63 0.50
CA ASN A 73 -17.71 -7.01 0.95
C ASN A 73 -17.11 -7.86 -0.15
N ASP A 74 -17.61 -7.72 -1.40
CA ASP A 74 -17.02 -8.42 -2.55
C ASP A 74 -15.53 -8.02 -2.72
N LEU A 75 -15.22 -6.73 -2.53
CA LEU A 75 -13.83 -6.27 -2.56
C LEU A 75 -13.01 -6.87 -1.41
N ARG A 76 -13.56 -6.98 -0.21
CA ARG A 76 -12.85 -7.60 0.93
C ARG A 76 -12.47 -9.04 0.63
N ASP A 77 -13.39 -9.83 0.08
CA ASP A 77 -13.14 -11.23 -0.26
C ASP A 77 -12.01 -11.37 -1.30
N ILE A 78 -11.95 -10.48 -2.29
CA ILE A 78 -10.86 -10.42 -3.26
C ILE A 78 -9.54 -10.05 -2.58
N LEU A 79 -9.54 -9.01 -1.75
CA LEU A 79 -8.34 -8.57 -1.04
C LEU A 79 -7.79 -9.67 -0.13
N GLU A 80 -8.65 -10.41 0.55
CA GLU A 80 -8.25 -11.56 1.36
C GLU A 80 -7.62 -12.66 0.51
N ALA A 81 -8.20 -12.98 -0.65
CA ALA A 81 -7.65 -13.96 -1.58
C ALA A 81 -6.28 -13.53 -2.13
N ASP A 82 -6.14 -12.25 -2.52
CA ASP A 82 -4.89 -11.65 -3.00
C ASP A 82 -3.80 -11.70 -1.93
N VAL A 83 -4.13 -11.35 -0.67
CA VAL A 83 -3.22 -11.45 0.48
C VAL A 83 -2.71 -12.88 0.64
N GLN A 84 -3.60 -13.88 0.56
CA GLN A 84 -3.19 -15.28 0.64
C GLN A 84 -2.27 -15.66 -0.53
N GLN A 85 -2.56 -15.22 -1.76
CA GLN A 85 -1.70 -15.48 -2.91
C GLN A 85 -0.30 -14.90 -2.72
N VAL A 86 -0.19 -13.65 -2.25
CA VAL A 86 1.11 -13.00 -2.01
C VAL A 86 1.91 -13.72 -0.92
N HIS A 87 1.28 -14.04 0.22
CA HIS A 87 1.93 -14.82 1.27
C HIS A 87 2.41 -16.17 0.78
N HIS A 88 1.56 -16.85 0.01
CA HIS A 88 1.86 -18.13 -0.57
C HIS A 88 3.05 -18.05 -1.55
N HIS A 89 3.11 -16.98 -2.36
CA HIS A 89 4.22 -16.71 -3.27
C HIS A 89 5.55 -16.52 -2.52
N TRP A 90 5.59 -15.67 -1.50
CA TRP A 90 6.80 -15.43 -0.70
C TRP A 90 7.26 -16.66 0.07
N HIS A 91 6.36 -17.49 0.57
CA HIS A 91 6.75 -18.72 1.26
C HIS A 91 7.32 -19.79 0.32
N ARG A 92 7.11 -19.67 -1.00
CA ARG A 92 7.68 -20.57 -2.01
C ARG A 92 9.00 -20.06 -2.62
N GLN A 93 9.45 -18.86 -2.27
CA GLN A 93 10.76 -18.31 -2.67
C GLN A 93 11.84 -18.69 -1.65
#